data_AF-A0A4T0ENS7-F1
#
_entry.id   AF-A0A4T0ENS7-F1
#
_cell.length_a   1.000
_cell.length_b   1.000
_cell.length_c   1.000
_cell.angle_alpha   90.00
_cell.angle_beta   90.00
_cell.angle_gamma   90.00
#
_symmetry.space_group_name_H-M   'P 1'
#
loop_
_entity.id
_entity.type
_entity.pdbx_description
1 polymer ?
#
loop_
_entity_poly.entity_id
_entity_poly.type
_entity_poly.pdbx_seq_one_letter_code
_entity_poly.pdbx_strand_id
1 'polypeptide(L)'
;MSGTEQTFHYTKEDVRKMEQRDSAAHGGNVTADSNASAMQSIVDQADKNKAELIEERRSNLPKPEDPPVKSDFNSVDPSTVNVGSGAISGGFSVGNDALREPATGDSAVRTDGAAYGVNTLGQGVGREGKDGLNGLPNDAVAREAKGKSNLADTTGKDYGYPKNDPSNAS
;
A
#
# COMPACT_ATOMS: atom_id res chain seq x y z
N MET A 1 20.69 19.56 -46.77
CA MET A 1 21.11 20.77 -46.04
C MET A 1 20.35 20.77 -44.71
N SER A 2 21.05 20.48 -43.61
CA SER A 2 20.53 20.37 -42.24
C SER A 2 20.31 21.78 -41.69
N GLY A 3 19.05 22.17 -41.50
CA GLY A 3 18.66 23.47 -40.91
C GLY A 3 17.99 23.34 -39.55
N THR A 4 17.91 22.13 -38.99
CA THR A 4 17.10 21.84 -37.79
C THR A 4 17.92 21.47 -36.55
N GLU A 5 19.25 21.47 -36.63
CA GLU A 5 20.11 21.07 -35.51
C GLU A 5 20.43 22.21 -34.53
N GLN A 6 20.16 23.48 -34.86
CA GLN A 6 20.46 24.62 -33.97
C GLN A 6 19.38 24.95 -32.94
N THR A 7 18.19 24.35 -33.02
CA THR A 7 17.02 24.76 -32.22
C THR A 7 16.72 23.87 -31.00
N PHE A 8 17.55 22.86 -30.72
CA PHE A 8 17.38 21.96 -29.57
C PHE A 8 17.69 22.58 -28.20
N HIS A 9 18.12 23.83 -28.13
CA HIS A 9 18.57 24.48 -26.88
C HIS A 9 17.62 25.53 -26.31
N TYR A 10 16.52 25.84 -26.99
CA TYR A 10 15.53 26.81 -26.51
C TYR A 10 14.22 26.12 -26.14
N THR A 11 13.79 26.29 -24.90
CA THR A 11 12.51 25.79 -24.41
C THR A 11 11.40 26.79 -24.67
N LYS A 12 10.13 26.36 -24.56
CA LYS A 12 8.97 27.28 -24.61
C LYS A 12 9.09 28.44 -23.61
N GLU A 13 9.69 28.19 -22.46
CA GLU A 13 9.90 29.23 -21.44
C GLU A 13 10.96 30.24 -21.86
N ASP A 14 11.99 29.81 -22.61
CA ASP A 14 12.99 30.73 -23.14
C ASP A 14 12.40 31.64 -24.22
N VAL A 15 11.55 31.10 -25.09
CA VAL A 15 10.82 31.89 -26.11
C VAL A 15 9.86 32.86 -25.44
N ARG A 16 9.05 32.41 -24.47
CA ARG A 16 8.15 33.28 -23.69
C ARG A 16 8.88 34.42 -22.98
N LYS A 17 10.08 34.15 -22.46
CA LYS A 17 10.92 35.17 -21.83
C LYS A 17 11.48 36.19 -22.84
N MET A 18 11.76 35.76 -24.08
CA MET A 18 12.15 36.66 -25.17
C MET A 18 10.95 37.52 -25.63
N GLU A 19 9.77 36.92 -25.81
CA GLU A 19 8.53 37.64 -26.12
C GLU A 19 8.19 38.70 -25.05
N GLN A 20 8.38 38.38 -23.76
CA GLN A 20 8.19 39.34 -22.68
C GLN A 20 9.15 40.53 -22.75
N ARG A 21 10.40 40.31 -23.18
CA ARG A 21 11.39 41.38 -23.34
C ARG A 21 11.10 42.25 -24.56
N ASP A 22 10.77 41.63 -25.69
CA ASP A 22 10.43 42.35 -26.92
C ASP A 22 9.13 43.14 -26.75
N SER A 23 8.10 42.54 -26.14
CA SER A 23 6.86 43.25 -25.83
C SER A 23 7.08 44.42 -24.86
N ALA A 24 7.96 44.30 -23.85
CA ALA A 24 8.31 45.41 -22.97
C ALA A 24 8.99 46.57 -23.74
N ALA A 25 9.79 46.27 -24.75
CA ALA A 25 10.43 47.27 -25.62
C ALA A 25 9.46 47.90 -26.63
N HIS A 26 8.34 47.23 -26.93
CA HIS A 26 7.39 47.62 -27.99
C HIS A 26 5.96 47.88 -27.47
N GLY A 27 5.84 48.40 -26.23
CA GLY A 27 4.56 48.88 -25.70
C GLY A 27 3.51 47.78 -25.49
N GLY A 28 3.95 46.55 -25.24
CA GLY A 28 3.11 45.38 -25.01
C GLY A 28 2.84 44.52 -26.26
N ASN A 29 3.41 44.86 -27.42
CA ASN A 29 3.19 44.11 -28.66
C ASN A 29 4.47 43.42 -29.15
N VAL A 30 4.39 42.15 -29.54
CA VAL A 30 5.49 41.44 -30.20
C VAL A 30 5.28 41.59 -31.71
N THR A 31 6.24 42.19 -32.41
CA THR A 31 6.13 42.38 -33.86
C THR A 31 6.26 41.05 -34.60
N ALA A 32 5.53 40.89 -35.70
CA ALA A 32 5.54 39.66 -36.50
C ALA A 32 6.93 39.32 -37.06
N ASP A 33 7.75 40.35 -37.32
CA ASP A 33 9.12 40.21 -37.83
C ASP A 33 10.17 40.06 -36.72
N SER A 34 9.77 40.00 -35.44
CA SER A 34 10.70 39.82 -34.33
C SER A 34 11.29 38.41 -34.29
N ASN A 35 12.50 38.31 -33.75
CA ASN A 35 13.17 37.04 -33.54
C ASN A 35 12.36 36.13 -32.59
N ALA A 36 11.61 36.70 -31.64
CA ALA A 36 10.72 35.96 -30.76
C ALA A 36 9.57 35.26 -31.53
N SER A 37 8.92 35.96 -32.46
CA SER A 37 7.88 35.39 -33.34
C SER A 37 8.40 34.26 -34.23
N ALA A 38 9.61 34.43 -34.80
CA ALA A 38 10.26 33.39 -35.60
C ALA A 38 10.55 32.13 -34.75
N MET A 39 11.07 32.32 -33.54
CA MET A 39 11.37 31.22 -32.61
C MET A 39 10.10 30.50 -32.13
N GLN A 40 9.02 31.23 -31.85
CA GLN A 40 7.72 30.66 -31.48
C GLN A 40 7.16 29.76 -32.59
N SER A 41 7.25 30.22 -33.85
CA SER A 41 6.81 29.42 -35.01
C SER A 41 7.57 28.10 -35.15
N ILE A 42 8.89 28.12 -34.95
CA ILE A 42 9.74 26.93 -35.04
C ILE A 42 9.43 25.95 -33.91
N VAL A 43 9.26 26.45 -32.67
CA VAL A 43 8.90 25.62 -31.51
C VAL A 43 7.51 24.98 -31.69
N ASP A 44 6.54 25.74 -32.18
CA ASP A 44 5.19 25.24 -32.46
C ASP A 44 5.18 24.21 -33.59
N GLN A 45 6.01 24.38 -34.62
CA GLN A 45 6.20 23.37 -35.67
C GLN A 45 6.85 22.09 -35.13
N ALA A 46 7.88 22.22 -34.28
CA ALA A 46 8.56 21.08 -33.66
C ALA A 46 7.63 20.29 -32.73
N ASP A 47 6.74 20.96 -32.00
CA ASP A 47 5.80 20.30 -31.11
C ASP A 47 4.63 19.62 -31.84
N LYS A 48 4.17 20.18 -32.95
CA LYS A 48 3.22 19.48 -33.84
C LYS A 48 3.81 18.15 -34.33
N ASN A 49 5.10 18.13 -34.68
CA ASN A 49 5.79 16.92 -35.11
C ASN A 49 5.91 15.87 -34.00
N LYS A 50 6.09 16.29 -32.73
CA LYS A 50 6.11 15.37 -31.58
C LYS A 50 4.74 14.74 -31.31
N ALA A 51 3.65 15.48 -31.50
CA ALA A 51 2.30 14.96 -31.32
C ALA A 51 2.02 13.82 -32.31
N GLU A 52 2.38 13.99 -33.58
CA GLU A 52 2.29 12.96 -34.61
C GLU A 52 3.15 11.73 -34.28
N LEU A 53 4.39 11.94 -33.84
CA LEU A 53 5.30 10.87 -33.37
C LEU A 53 4.74 10.09 -32.17
N ILE A 54 4.05 10.77 -31.25
CA ILE A 54 3.40 10.13 -30.09
C ILE A 54 2.20 9.28 -30.56
N GLU A 55 1.39 9.78 -31.49
CA GLU A 55 0.24 9.06 -32.05
C GLU A 55 0.68 7.79 -32.81
N GLU A 56 1.74 7.92 -33.63
CA GLU A 56 2.36 6.80 -34.36
C GLU A 56 2.90 5.73 -33.39
N ARG A 57 3.59 6.13 -32.32
CA ARG A 57 4.12 5.16 -31.34
C ARG A 57 3.04 4.56 -30.45
N ARG A 58 2.00 5.34 -30.11
CA ARG A 58 0.85 4.85 -29.33
C ARG A 58 0.05 3.81 -30.10
N SER A 59 -0.18 4.04 -31.40
CA SER A 59 -0.90 3.11 -32.27
C SER A 59 -0.11 1.82 -32.53
N ASN A 60 1.22 1.90 -32.58
CA ASN A 60 2.12 0.75 -32.72
C ASN A 60 2.45 0.06 -31.38
N LEU A 61 1.93 0.53 -30.25
CA LEU A 61 2.16 -0.12 -28.97
C LEU A 61 1.28 -1.38 -28.91
N PRO A 62 1.84 -2.58 -28.69
CA PRO A 62 1.06 -3.79 -28.56
C PRO A 62 0.07 -3.62 -27.40
N LYS A 63 -1.23 -3.74 -27.72
CA LYS A 63 -2.25 -3.72 -26.69
C LYS A 63 -2.04 -4.96 -25.79
N PRO A 64 -2.15 -4.82 -24.46
CA PRO A 64 -2.24 -5.99 -23.60
C PRO A 64 -3.38 -6.88 -24.11
N GLU A 65 -3.08 -8.16 -24.34
CA GLU A 65 -4.05 -9.16 -24.86
C GLU A 65 -5.26 -9.29 -23.93
N ASP A 66 -5.04 -9.08 -22.62
CA ASP A 66 -6.08 -9.18 -21.60
C ASP A 66 -6.28 -7.84 -20.87
N PRO A 67 -7.52 -7.32 -20.79
CA PRO A 67 -7.80 -6.23 -19.86
C PRO A 67 -7.50 -6.71 -18.43
N PRO A 68 -6.98 -5.85 -17.54
CA PRO A 68 -6.70 -6.25 -16.17
C PRO A 68 -7.98 -6.78 -15.54
N VAL A 69 -7.97 -8.07 -15.19
CA VAL A 69 -9.09 -8.74 -14.54
C VAL A 69 -9.37 -8.01 -13.23
N LYS A 70 -10.64 -7.66 -13.00
CA LYS A 70 -11.05 -7.00 -11.76
C LYS A 70 -10.66 -7.89 -10.59
N SER A 71 -9.85 -7.36 -9.67
CA SER A 71 -9.54 -8.06 -8.41
C SER A 71 -10.82 -8.27 -7.62
N ASP A 72 -11.04 -9.49 -7.14
CA ASP A 72 -12.13 -9.77 -6.22
C ASP A 72 -11.61 -9.68 -4.77
N PHE A 73 -11.53 -8.46 -4.25
CA PHE A 73 -11.07 -8.19 -2.88
C PHE A 73 -11.91 -8.85 -1.78
N ASN A 74 -13.10 -9.36 -2.09
CA ASN A 74 -13.98 -10.03 -1.13
C ASN A 74 -13.90 -11.56 -1.23
N SER A 75 -13.08 -12.09 -2.14
CA SER A 75 -12.95 -13.53 -2.32
C SER A 75 -12.17 -14.16 -1.17
N VAL A 76 -12.63 -15.36 -0.79
CA VAL A 76 -11.96 -16.24 0.17
C VAL A 76 -10.69 -16.86 -0.44
N ASP A 77 -10.60 -16.94 -1.77
CA ASP A 77 -9.46 -17.54 -2.45
C ASP A 77 -8.30 -16.53 -2.56
N PRO A 78 -7.17 -16.76 -1.87
CA PRO A 78 -6.03 -15.86 -1.89
C PRO A 78 -5.39 -15.71 -3.27
N SER A 79 -5.65 -16.61 -4.22
CA SER A 79 -5.18 -16.51 -5.60
C SER A 79 -5.96 -15.50 -6.45
N THR A 80 -7.15 -15.11 -5.99
CA THR A 80 -8.06 -14.21 -6.72
C THR A 80 -7.99 -12.75 -6.24
N VAL A 81 -7.37 -12.52 -5.09
CA VAL A 81 -6.99 -11.19 -4.63
C VAL A 81 -5.63 -10.86 -5.25
N ASN A 82 -5.53 -9.76 -6.00
CA ASN A 82 -4.28 -9.32 -6.67
C ASN A 82 -3.22 -8.80 -5.67
N VAL A 83 -3.02 -9.50 -4.56
CA VAL A 83 -1.85 -9.32 -3.69
C VAL A 83 -0.73 -10.15 -4.32
N GLY A 84 0.43 -9.54 -4.55
CA GLY A 84 1.55 -10.21 -5.23
C GLY A 84 1.90 -11.56 -4.59
N SER A 85 2.54 -12.42 -5.37
CA SER A 85 2.86 -13.84 -5.12
C SER A 85 3.78 -14.14 -3.92
N GLY A 86 3.75 -13.32 -2.85
CA GLY A 86 4.45 -13.53 -1.59
C GLY A 86 3.91 -14.71 -0.76
N ALA A 87 3.37 -15.74 -1.42
CA ALA A 87 2.94 -16.98 -0.79
C ALA A 87 4.15 -17.63 -0.09
N ILE A 88 4.21 -17.48 1.22
CA ILE A 88 5.27 -18.03 2.05
C ILE A 88 5.00 -19.53 2.19
N SER A 89 5.76 -20.37 1.48
CA SER A 89 5.64 -21.83 1.56
C SER A 89 6.25 -22.36 2.86
N GLY A 90 5.50 -22.30 3.95
CA GLY A 90 5.92 -22.91 5.20
C GLY A 90 4.75 -23.06 6.15
N GLY A 91 4.43 -24.30 6.52
CA GLY A 91 3.45 -24.57 7.57
C GLY A 91 3.88 -23.98 8.91
N PHE A 92 2.93 -23.79 9.81
CA PHE A 92 3.25 -23.37 11.17
C PHE A 92 3.94 -24.52 11.92
N SER A 93 5.03 -24.23 12.62
CA SER A 93 5.59 -25.19 13.59
C SER A 93 4.61 -25.43 14.75
N VAL A 94 3.74 -24.45 15.01
CA VAL A 94 2.69 -24.44 16.03
C VAL A 94 1.61 -23.45 15.60
N GLY A 95 0.34 -23.88 15.55
CA GLY A 95 -0.80 -23.05 15.15
C GLY A 95 -1.51 -23.56 13.91
N ASN A 96 -2.44 -22.76 13.39
CA ASN A 96 -3.24 -23.06 12.20
C ASN A 96 -3.36 -21.82 11.29
N ASP A 97 -4.08 -22.03 10.20
CA ASP A 97 -4.29 -21.10 9.10
C ASP A 97 -4.94 -19.76 9.49
N ALA A 98 -5.52 -19.63 10.69
CA ALA A 98 -6.14 -18.40 11.17
C ALA A 98 -5.19 -17.18 11.27
N LEU A 99 -3.87 -17.38 11.26
CA LEU A 99 -2.89 -16.28 11.30
C LEU A 99 -2.41 -15.81 9.91
N ARG A 100 -2.75 -16.53 8.84
CA ARG A 100 -2.21 -16.27 7.49
C ARG A 100 -3.29 -16.24 6.41
N GLU A 101 -4.24 -17.15 6.50
CA GLU A 101 -5.33 -17.20 5.54
C GLU A 101 -6.30 -16.03 5.78
N PRO A 102 -7.11 -15.67 4.78
CA PRO A 102 -8.12 -14.64 4.93
C PRO A 102 -9.00 -14.89 6.16
N ALA A 103 -9.39 -13.81 6.84
CA ALA A 103 -10.25 -13.89 8.03
C ALA A 103 -11.70 -14.20 7.62
N THR A 104 -11.97 -15.45 7.25
CA THR A 104 -13.27 -15.93 6.76
C THR A 104 -14.26 -16.31 7.86
N GLY A 105 -13.81 -16.33 9.11
CA GLY A 105 -14.62 -16.69 10.28
C GLY A 105 -14.57 -15.60 11.36
N ASP A 106 -15.50 -15.68 12.31
CA ASP A 106 -15.60 -14.73 13.42
C ASP A 106 -14.50 -14.98 14.46
N SER A 107 -14.29 -14.06 15.40
CA SER A 107 -13.25 -14.22 16.43
C SER A 107 -13.64 -15.28 17.45
N ALA A 108 -12.83 -16.33 17.60
CA ALA A 108 -13.03 -17.34 18.63
C ALA A 108 -12.95 -16.82 20.08
N VAL A 109 -12.45 -15.59 20.27
CA VAL A 109 -12.43 -14.90 21.57
C VAL A 109 -13.80 -14.30 21.91
N ARG A 110 -14.57 -13.92 20.90
CA ARG A 110 -15.84 -13.21 21.06
C ARG A 110 -17.06 -14.11 20.90
N THR A 111 -16.90 -15.16 20.08
CA THR A 111 -18.00 -16.01 19.65
C THR A 111 -17.63 -17.47 19.88
N ASP A 112 -18.53 -18.21 20.51
CA ASP A 112 -18.43 -19.66 20.62
C ASP A 112 -18.98 -20.31 19.34
N GLY A 113 -18.06 -20.74 18.47
CA GLY A 113 -18.41 -21.35 17.19
C GLY A 113 -19.22 -22.64 17.35
N ALA A 114 -19.01 -23.41 18.42
CA ALA A 114 -19.76 -24.64 18.68
C ALA A 114 -21.18 -24.35 19.17
N ALA A 115 -21.34 -23.35 20.03
CA ALA A 115 -22.66 -22.95 20.52
C ALA A 115 -23.52 -22.27 19.44
N TYR A 116 -22.90 -21.45 18.59
CA TYR A 116 -23.61 -20.66 17.58
C TYR A 116 -23.58 -21.28 16.17
N GLY A 117 -22.87 -22.38 15.97
CA GLY A 117 -22.75 -23.05 14.67
C GLY A 117 -22.07 -22.20 13.60
N VAL A 118 -21.23 -21.23 14.01
CA VAL A 118 -20.50 -20.33 13.12
C VAL A 118 -19.03 -20.72 13.07
N ASN A 119 -18.40 -20.53 11.92
CA ASN A 119 -16.95 -20.68 11.82
C ASN A 119 -16.27 -19.57 12.63
N THR A 120 -15.42 -19.97 13.59
CA THR A 120 -14.60 -19.03 14.36
C THR A 120 -13.12 -19.33 14.14
N LEU A 121 -12.32 -18.27 14.05
CA LEU A 121 -10.88 -18.31 13.82
C LEU A 121 -10.12 -17.84 15.06
N GLY A 122 -8.90 -18.35 15.24
CA GLY A 122 -7.97 -17.91 16.28
C GLY A 122 -7.91 -18.77 17.54
N GLN A 123 -8.51 -19.98 17.55
CA GLN A 123 -8.21 -20.99 18.58
C GLN A 123 -6.93 -21.76 18.23
N GLY A 124 -6.21 -22.21 19.26
CA GLY A 124 -5.01 -23.04 19.12
C GLY A 124 -3.85 -22.37 18.39
N VAL A 125 -3.84 -21.04 18.27
CA VAL A 125 -2.77 -20.27 17.60
C VAL A 125 -1.89 -19.52 18.61
N GLY A 126 -0.71 -19.09 18.17
CA GLY A 126 0.22 -18.32 19.00
C GLY A 126 0.60 -19.08 20.28
N ARG A 127 0.40 -18.44 21.44
CA ARG A 127 0.70 -19.06 22.74
C ARG A 127 -0.24 -20.19 23.13
N GLU A 128 -1.51 -20.12 22.71
CA GLU A 128 -2.48 -21.19 22.99
C GLU A 128 -2.00 -22.51 22.37
N GLY A 129 -1.61 -22.46 21.09
CA GLY A 129 -1.02 -23.61 20.42
C GLY A 129 0.35 -23.99 20.96
N LYS A 130 1.20 -23.01 21.31
CA LYS A 130 2.60 -23.26 21.72
C LYS A 130 2.70 -23.92 23.08
N ASP A 131 1.86 -23.46 24.01
CA ASP A 131 1.88 -23.85 25.41
C ASP A 131 0.80 -24.92 25.70
N GLY A 132 -0.01 -25.32 24.71
CA GLY A 132 -1.04 -26.35 24.85
C GLY A 132 -2.19 -25.93 25.76
N LEU A 133 -2.60 -24.67 25.66
CA LEU A 133 -3.60 -24.07 26.55
C LEU A 133 -5.01 -24.38 26.05
N ASN A 134 -5.96 -24.59 26.96
CA ASN A 134 -7.37 -24.81 26.64
C ASN A 134 -8.18 -23.49 26.55
N GLY A 135 -7.50 -22.35 26.40
CA GLY A 135 -8.13 -21.03 26.38
C GLY A 135 -7.11 -19.90 26.36
N LEU A 136 -7.62 -18.66 26.33
CA LEU A 136 -6.78 -17.46 26.25
C LEU A 136 -5.87 -17.34 27.49
N PRO A 137 -4.58 -17.02 27.34
CA PRO A 137 -3.69 -16.80 28.48
C PRO A 137 -4.18 -15.71 29.44
N ASN A 138 -4.03 -15.91 30.76
CA ASN A 138 -4.40 -14.92 31.79
C ASN A 138 -3.69 -13.57 31.63
N ASP A 139 -2.52 -13.53 31.02
CA ASP A 139 -1.76 -12.31 30.74
C ASP A 139 -2.19 -11.58 29.45
N ALA A 140 -3.03 -12.21 28.61
CA ALA A 140 -3.60 -11.57 27.42
C ALA A 140 -4.79 -10.65 27.74
N VAL A 141 -5.30 -10.67 28.97
CA VAL A 141 -6.45 -9.87 29.41
C VAL A 141 -6.08 -8.81 30.45
N ALA A 142 -6.96 -7.82 30.61
CA ALA A 142 -6.85 -6.82 31.66
C ALA A 142 -6.83 -7.47 33.06
N ARG A 143 -6.18 -6.81 34.03
CA ARG A 143 -6.00 -7.33 35.40
C ARG A 143 -7.30 -7.80 36.06
N GLU A 144 -8.39 -7.07 35.85
CA GLU A 144 -9.72 -7.36 36.39
C GLU A 144 -10.38 -8.60 35.80
N ALA A 145 -9.93 -9.03 34.62
CA ALA A 145 -10.48 -10.18 33.91
C ALA A 145 -9.71 -11.47 34.19
N LYS A 146 -8.57 -11.41 34.89
CA LYS A 146 -7.74 -12.58 35.22
C LYS A 146 -8.50 -13.59 36.07
N GLY A 147 -8.25 -14.88 35.86
CA GLY A 147 -8.81 -15.97 36.68
C GLY A 147 -10.28 -16.32 36.38
N LYS A 148 -10.85 -15.79 35.30
CA LYS A 148 -12.17 -16.23 34.80
C LYS A 148 -12.10 -17.64 34.21
N SER A 149 -13.24 -18.34 34.21
CA SER A 149 -13.37 -19.76 33.82
C SER A 149 -12.86 -20.11 32.42
N ASN A 150 -12.82 -19.14 31.50
CA ASN A 150 -12.47 -19.36 30.09
C ASN A 150 -11.03 -18.91 29.77
N LEU A 151 -10.21 -18.70 30.81
CA LEU A 151 -8.81 -18.30 30.70
C LEU A 151 -7.89 -19.42 31.19
N ALA A 152 -6.80 -19.63 30.49
CA ALA A 152 -5.73 -20.51 30.95
C ALA A 152 -4.84 -19.76 31.94
N ASP A 153 -4.63 -20.35 33.12
CA ASP A 153 -3.71 -19.76 34.09
C ASP A 153 -2.25 -19.93 33.66
N THR A 154 -1.69 -18.82 33.19
CA THR A 154 -0.30 -18.71 32.76
C THR A 154 0.54 -17.91 33.75
N THR A 155 -0.06 -17.46 34.86
CA THR A 155 0.70 -16.80 35.91
C THR A 155 1.43 -17.86 36.73
N GLY A 156 2.76 -17.70 36.87
CA GLY A 156 3.54 -18.60 37.71
C GLY A 156 3.01 -18.59 39.15
N LYS A 157 3.35 -19.63 39.94
CA LYS A 157 3.00 -19.67 41.38
C LYS A 157 3.34 -18.34 42.03
N ASP A 158 2.34 -17.71 42.64
CA ASP A 158 2.58 -16.58 43.51
C ASP A 158 3.32 -17.10 44.74
N TYR A 159 4.61 -16.78 44.83
CA TYR A 159 5.45 -17.13 45.98
C TYR A 159 5.25 -16.15 47.15
N GLY A 160 4.28 -15.24 47.04
CA GLY A 160 4.04 -14.17 48.00
C GLY A 160 5.09 -13.07 47.91
N TYR A 161 4.88 -12.00 48.66
CA TYR A 161 5.87 -10.94 48.79
C TYR A 161 7.13 -11.49 49.49
N PRO A 162 8.34 -11.14 49.03
CA PRO A 162 9.54 -11.45 49.77
C PRO A 162 9.40 -10.88 51.18
N LYS A 163 9.94 -11.58 52.20
CA LYS A 163 9.85 -11.18 53.62
C LYS A 163 10.34 -9.75 53.92
N ASN A 164 11.02 -9.11 52.95
CA ASN A 164 11.61 -7.78 53.05
C ASN A 164 10.99 -6.80 52.03
N ASP A 165 9.68 -6.86 51.79
CA ASP A 165 9.01 -5.88 50.94
C ASP A 165 8.95 -4.49 51.63
N PRO A 166 9.58 -3.45 51.07
CA PRO A 166 9.57 -2.09 51.64
C PRO A 166 8.18 -1.45 51.67
N SER A 167 7.18 -2.00 50.98
CA SER A 167 5.79 -1.50 51.02
C SER A 167 5.02 -1.88 52.29
N ASN A 168 5.54 -2.83 53.08
CA ASN A 168 4.99 -3.24 54.38
C ASN A 168 5.64 -2.51 55.58
N ALA A 169 6.58 -1.60 55.33
CA ALA A 169 7.12 -0.73 56.37
C ALA A 169 6.19 0.47 56.56
N SER A 170 5.11 0.28 57.33
CA SER A 170 4.40 1.36 58.02
C SER A 170 4.90 1.46 59.46
#